data_AF-A0A1E3W5E3-F1
#
_entry.id   AF-A0A1E3W5E3-F1
#
_cell.length_a   1.000
_cell.length_b   1.000
_cell.length_c   1.000
_cell.angle_alpha   90.00
_cell.angle_beta   90.00
_cell.angle_gamma   90.00
#
_symmetry.space_group_name_H-M   'P 1'
#
loop_
_entity.id
_entity.type
_entity.pdbx_description
1 polymer ?
#
loop_
_entity_poly.entity_id
_entity_poly.type
_entity_poly.pdbx_seq_one_letter_code
_entity_poly.pdbx_strand_id
1 'polypeptide(L)'
;MRVGWILLGSGLALSTIALAAEPEAAGTLTERFQNLSAKFQSLAGRSRFAAPDSASLVGIQRDLELLLNEVKAIYGPDDRRNYYRASPHERRAADATAVLVNSLKVTPNDDGTVSVSDEGAHLCGPASGFPAERFWDEPAPGFCSGFKVGPRLIATAGHCVHVATCPSTTVLFGFRKETESQPVSTTFARKDLYQCREVVAGALGGEDGSDWRVIRVDRDIEDVPTVALSSDPVQFGQPLTVVGYPMGLPVKIAANATVRDVRQAFFVANLDTYGGNSGSVVYDTDKLRAGELVARGVLVRGEEDFLMSSPCRISNKCPDQGCRGEDVTKAEMLRAAIP
;
A
#
# COMPACT_ATOMS: atom_id res chain seq x y z
N MET A 1 -3.01 -20.79 -44.42
CA MET A 1 -1.67 -21.35 -44.11
C MET A 1 -0.74 -20.23 -43.70
N ARG A 2 -0.58 -19.99 -42.39
CA ARG A 2 0.51 -19.25 -41.69
C ARG A 2 0.00 -18.82 -40.29
N VAL A 3 -0.21 -19.80 -39.40
CA VAL A 3 -0.36 -19.59 -37.93
C VAL A 3 0.46 -20.65 -37.16
N GLY A 4 1.42 -21.31 -37.83
CA GLY A 4 2.14 -22.47 -37.29
C GLY A 4 3.51 -22.17 -36.66
N TRP A 5 3.94 -20.91 -36.53
CA TRP A 5 5.33 -20.59 -36.17
C TRP A 5 5.52 -19.77 -34.89
N ILE A 6 4.46 -19.47 -34.12
CA ILE A 6 4.62 -18.75 -32.83
C ILE A 6 4.65 -19.71 -31.63
N LEU A 7 4.23 -20.97 -31.79
CA LEU A 7 4.12 -21.94 -30.68
C LEU A 7 5.36 -22.81 -30.44
N LEU A 8 6.45 -22.62 -31.19
CA LEU A 8 7.69 -23.41 -31.02
C LEU A 8 8.82 -22.66 -30.30
N GLY A 9 8.69 -21.35 -30.07
CA GLY A 9 9.71 -20.53 -29.39
C GLY A 9 9.60 -20.53 -27.86
N SER A 10 8.41 -20.79 -27.30
CA SER A 10 8.14 -20.71 -25.86
C SER A 10 8.22 -22.07 -25.14
N GLY A 11 8.28 -23.18 -25.88
CA GLY A 11 8.38 -24.53 -25.30
C GLY A 11 9.79 -24.94 -24.85
N LEU A 12 10.84 -24.28 -25.34
CA LEU A 12 12.24 -24.64 -25.06
C LEU A 12 12.88 -23.85 -23.91
N ALA A 13 12.28 -22.73 -23.49
CA ALA A 13 12.80 -21.92 -22.39
C ALA A 13 12.34 -22.40 -20.99
N LEU A 14 11.32 -23.27 -20.92
CA LEU A 14 10.73 -23.75 -19.66
C LEU A 14 11.24 -25.13 -19.22
N SER A 15 11.91 -25.87 -20.11
CA SER A 15 12.52 -27.16 -19.76
C SER A 15 13.73 -27.02 -18.83
N THR A 16 14.30 -25.83 -18.71
CA THR A 16 15.48 -25.54 -17.89
C THR A 16 15.16 -25.03 -16.48
N ILE A 17 13.92 -24.66 -16.19
CA ILE A 17 13.50 -24.20 -14.84
C ILE A 17 12.96 -25.36 -14.00
N ALA A 18 12.54 -26.46 -14.63
CA ALA A 18 11.96 -27.62 -13.96
C ALA A 18 12.96 -28.54 -13.22
N LEU A 19 14.25 -28.18 -13.14
CA LEU A 19 15.29 -29.01 -12.53
C LEU A 19 15.77 -28.54 -11.14
N ALA A 20 15.09 -27.58 -10.50
CA ALA A 20 15.48 -27.09 -9.18
C ALA A 20 14.30 -26.74 -8.24
N ALA A 21 13.15 -27.40 -8.35
CA ALA A 21 12.04 -27.24 -7.40
C ALA A 21 11.53 -28.60 -6.91
N GLU A 22 11.35 -28.72 -5.59
CA GLU A 22 10.81 -29.91 -4.94
C GLU A 22 9.36 -30.20 -5.37
N PRO A 23 8.94 -31.48 -5.42
CA PRO A 23 7.75 -31.94 -6.14
C PRO A 23 6.40 -31.42 -5.60
N GLU A 24 6.33 -30.87 -4.38
CA GLU A 24 5.08 -30.36 -3.80
C GLU A 24 4.70 -28.95 -4.30
N ALA A 25 5.66 -28.12 -4.71
CA ALA A 25 5.40 -26.78 -5.25
C ALA A 25 4.86 -26.81 -6.70
N ALA A 26 5.14 -27.88 -7.44
CA ALA A 26 4.63 -28.06 -8.80
C ALA A 26 3.12 -28.38 -8.82
N GLY A 27 2.59 -29.02 -7.78
CA GLY A 27 1.18 -29.43 -7.71
C GLY A 27 0.21 -28.26 -7.62
N THR A 28 0.51 -27.28 -6.77
CA THR A 28 -0.37 -26.12 -6.49
C THR A 28 -0.38 -25.09 -7.62
N LEU A 29 0.76 -24.90 -8.30
CA LEU A 29 0.81 -24.11 -9.54
C LEU A 29 0.05 -24.79 -10.67
N THR A 30 0.16 -26.11 -10.80
CA THR A 30 -0.57 -26.88 -11.82
C THR A 30 -2.08 -26.84 -11.61
N GLU A 31 -2.55 -26.98 -10.36
CA GLU A 31 -3.98 -26.85 -10.04
C GLU A 31 -4.53 -25.43 -10.27
N ARG A 32 -3.75 -24.39 -9.96
CA ARG A 32 -4.12 -23.00 -10.25
C ARG A 32 -4.15 -22.72 -11.75
N PHE A 33 -3.20 -23.25 -12.52
CA PHE A 33 -3.21 -23.20 -13.98
C PHE A 33 -4.39 -23.98 -14.57
N GLN A 34 -4.74 -25.14 -14.04
CA GLN A 34 -5.90 -25.91 -14.49
C GLN A 34 -7.23 -25.20 -14.19
N ASN A 35 -7.34 -24.54 -13.04
CA ASN A 35 -8.52 -23.73 -12.70
C ASN A 35 -8.63 -22.45 -13.56
N LEU A 36 -7.51 -21.80 -13.90
CA LEU A 36 -7.50 -20.70 -14.85
C LEU A 36 -7.83 -21.16 -16.28
N SER A 37 -7.26 -22.29 -16.71
CA SER A 37 -7.56 -22.92 -18.00
C SER A 37 -9.03 -23.32 -18.09
N ALA A 38 -9.62 -23.87 -17.02
CA ALA A 38 -11.05 -24.21 -16.95
C ALA A 38 -11.94 -22.96 -16.99
N LYS A 39 -11.54 -21.84 -16.36
CA LYS A 39 -12.24 -20.55 -16.48
C LYS A 39 -12.15 -19.97 -17.90
N PHE A 40 -10.99 -20.06 -18.55
CA PHE A 40 -10.80 -19.69 -19.95
C PHE A 40 -11.64 -20.56 -20.89
N GLN A 41 -11.71 -21.87 -20.65
CA GLN A 41 -12.55 -22.81 -21.40
C GLN A 41 -14.05 -22.60 -21.15
N SER A 42 -14.47 -22.18 -19.95
CA SER A 42 -15.87 -21.84 -19.67
C SER A 42 -16.30 -20.53 -20.34
N LEU A 43 -15.39 -19.56 -20.45
CA LEU A 43 -15.58 -18.32 -21.21
C LEU A 43 -15.61 -18.59 -22.73
N ALA A 44 -14.77 -19.49 -23.23
CA ALA A 44 -14.80 -19.94 -24.62
C ALA A 44 -16.00 -20.85 -24.95
N GLY A 45 -16.55 -21.55 -23.95
CA GLY A 45 -17.67 -22.48 -24.10
C GLY A 45 -19.05 -21.81 -24.13
N ARG A 46 -19.16 -20.53 -23.80
CA ARG A 46 -20.42 -19.76 -23.83
C ARG A 46 -20.64 -18.93 -25.09
N SER A 47 -19.75 -19.00 -26.09
CA SER A 47 -19.87 -18.27 -27.35
C SER A 47 -19.89 -19.20 -28.56
N ARG A 48 -21.06 -19.76 -28.88
CA ARG A 48 -21.49 -19.63 -30.28
C ARG A 48 -21.87 -18.16 -30.43
N PHE A 49 -21.01 -17.41 -31.12
CA PHE A 49 -21.02 -15.97 -31.36
C PHE A 49 -20.29 -15.07 -30.33
N ALA A 50 -19.35 -14.30 -30.89
CA ALA A 50 -18.51 -13.22 -30.34
C ALA A 50 -17.30 -13.62 -29.46
N ALA A 51 -16.12 -13.21 -29.93
CA ALA A 51 -14.91 -13.11 -29.10
C ALA A 51 -15.16 -12.07 -27.98
N PRO A 52 -14.60 -12.27 -26.77
CA PRO A 52 -14.74 -11.31 -25.68
C PRO A 52 -14.16 -9.95 -26.10
N ASP A 53 -14.92 -8.88 -25.85
CA ASP A 53 -14.56 -7.54 -26.28
C ASP A 53 -13.29 -7.05 -25.57
N SER A 54 -12.48 -6.24 -26.24
CA SER A 54 -11.13 -5.86 -25.77
C SER A 54 -11.14 -5.18 -24.40
N ALA A 55 -12.24 -4.51 -24.04
CA ALA A 55 -12.42 -3.90 -22.72
C ALA A 55 -12.48 -4.92 -21.57
N SER A 56 -13.03 -6.12 -21.82
CA SER A 56 -13.14 -7.20 -20.82
C SER A 56 -11.81 -7.92 -20.59
N LEU A 57 -10.99 -8.06 -21.64
CA LEU A 57 -9.63 -8.60 -21.55
C LEU A 57 -8.66 -7.60 -20.88
N VAL A 58 -8.83 -6.29 -21.14
CA VAL A 58 -8.08 -5.22 -20.44
C VAL A 58 -8.47 -5.15 -18.96
N GLY A 59 -9.75 -5.37 -18.62
CA GLY A 59 -10.19 -5.46 -17.23
C GLY A 59 -9.55 -6.62 -16.46
N ILE A 60 -9.53 -7.82 -17.05
CA ILE A 60 -8.92 -9.00 -16.43
C ILE A 60 -7.39 -8.88 -16.36
N GLN A 61 -6.74 -8.27 -17.36
CA GLN A 61 -5.30 -8.00 -17.33
C GLN A 61 -4.95 -6.94 -16.28
N ARG A 62 -5.80 -5.92 -16.09
CA ARG A 62 -5.64 -4.87 -15.07
C ARG A 62 -5.92 -5.38 -13.66
N ASP A 63 -6.91 -6.26 -13.49
CA ASP A 63 -7.17 -6.94 -12.21
C ASP A 63 -6.03 -7.91 -11.86
N LEU A 64 -5.40 -8.53 -12.86
CA LEU A 64 -4.22 -9.37 -12.68
C LEU A 64 -2.96 -8.52 -12.35
N GLU A 65 -2.77 -7.36 -12.98
CA GLU A 65 -1.70 -6.40 -12.65
C GLU A 65 -1.89 -5.74 -11.28
N LEU A 66 -3.15 -5.53 -10.83
CA LEU A 66 -3.51 -5.07 -9.49
C LEU A 66 -3.30 -6.14 -8.42
N LEU A 67 -3.57 -7.41 -8.74
CA LEU A 67 -3.32 -8.56 -7.85
C LEU A 67 -1.83 -8.93 -7.72
N LEU A 68 -0.98 -8.49 -8.65
CA LEU A 68 0.46 -8.79 -8.67
C LEU A 68 1.34 -7.70 -8.02
N ASN A 69 0.78 -6.58 -7.55
CA ASN A 69 1.56 -5.40 -7.14
C ASN A 69 1.38 -4.89 -5.68
N GLU A 70 0.76 -5.67 -4.78
CA GLU A 70 0.73 -5.34 -3.34
C GLU A 70 1.44 -6.39 -2.50
N VAL A 71 2.71 -6.10 -2.25
CA VAL A 71 3.77 -6.98 -1.81
C VAL A 71 4.64 -5.96 -1.02
N LYS A 72 4.74 -5.97 0.33
CA LYS A 72 5.73 -5.27 1.21
C LYS A 72 6.16 -6.08 2.47
N ALA A 73 7.45 -6.20 2.82
CA ALA A 73 7.92 -7.09 3.92
C ALA A 73 8.40 -6.37 5.19
N ILE A 74 8.76 -7.16 6.22
CA ILE A 74 9.51 -6.68 7.40
C ILE A 74 10.99 -6.99 7.22
N TYR A 75 11.84 -5.98 7.39
CA TYR A 75 13.28 -6.05 7.15
C TYR A 75 14.04 -5.96 8.47
N GLY A 76 14.83 -6.99 8.77
CA GLY A 76 15.56 -7.07 10.03
C GLY A 76 14.61 -7.15 11.23
N PRO A 77 14.94 -6.47 12.35
CA PRO A 77 14.04 -6.38 13.50
C PRO A 77 12.85 -5.48 13.19
N ASP A 78 11.64 -6.01 13.40
CA ASP A 78 10.39 -5.25 13.25
C ASP A 78 10.35 -4.04 14.20
N ASP A 79 10.54 -2.83 13.65
CA ASP A 79 10.70 -1.59 14.43
C ASP A 79 9.43 -0.73 14.47
N ARG A 80 8.34 -1.20 13.85
CA ARG A 80 7.06 -0.49 13.79
C ARG A 80 6.55 -0.17 15.18
N ARG A 81 6.05 1.02 15.39
CA ARG A 81 5.53 1.47 16.68
C ARG A 81 4.16 2.11 16.53
N ASN A 82 3.32 1.93 17.55
CA ASN A 82 2.09 2.69 17.71
C ASN A 82 2.39 4.14 18.08
N TYR A 83 1.47 5.03 17.72
CA TYR A 83 1.50 6.47 17.99
C TYR A 83 1.91 6.83 19.43
N TYR A 84 1.36 6.16 20.43
CA TYR A 84 1.66 6.44 21.84
C TYR A 84 3.13 6.19 22.24
N ARG A 85 3.86 5.35 21.50
CA ARG A 85 5.30 5.08 21.71
C ARG A 85 6.22 5.99 20.89
N ALA A 86 5.66 6.89 20.09
CA ALA A 86 6.41 7.78 19.22
C ALA A 86 6.83 9.07 19.92
N SER A 87 7.94 9.66 19.46
CA SER A 87 8.41 10.99 19.86
C SER A 87 7.43 12.10 19.42
N PRO A 88 7.52 13.31 19.99
CA PRO A 88 6.64 14.42 19.60
C PRO A 88 6.70 14.77 18.10
N HIS A 89 7.87 14.68 17.46
CA HIS A 89 8.02 14.94 16.03
C HIS A 89 7.41 13.83 15.17
N GLU A 90 7.62 12.57 15.54
CA GLU A 90 6.98 11.42 14.88
C GLU A 90 5.45 11.45 15.04
N ARG A 91 4.93 11.90 16.19
CA ARG A 91 3.48 12.09 16.38
C ARG A 91 2.93 13.18 15.44
N ARG A 92 3.61 14.32 15.31
CA ARG A 92 3.23 15.35 14.33
C ARG A 92 3.26 14.84 12.89
N ALA A 93 4.21 13.97 12.55
CA ALA A 93 4.26 13.31 11.25
C ALA A 93 3.08 12.35 11.04
N ALA A 94 2.69 11.60 12.07
CA ALA A 94 1.50 10.77 12.05
C ALA A 94 0.20 11.59 11.93
N ASP A 95 0.12 12.74 12.59
CA ASP A 95 -1.04 13.64 12.50
C ASP A 95 -1.22 14.19 11.08
N ALA A 96 -0.12 14.38 10.33
CA ALA A 96 -0.13 14.80 8.93
C ALA A 96 -0.49 13.67 7.94
N THR A 97 -0.57 12.43 8.43
CA THR A 97 -0.83 11.22 7.64
C THR A 97 -2.25 10.74 7.91
N ALA A 98 -2.93 10.26 6.88
CA ALA A 98 -4.29 9.79 6.92
C ALA A 98 -4.40 8.36 6.37
N VAL A 99 -5.40 7.64 6.87
CA VAL A 99 -5.85 6.39 6.27
C VAL A 99 -6.88 6.69 5.20
N LEU A 100 -6.82 5.94 4.10
CA LEU A 100 -7.86 5.92 3.09
C LEU A 100 -8.83 4.78 3.40
N VAL A 101 -10.11 5.11 3.51
CA VAL A 101 -11.20 4.17 3.79
C VAL A 101 -12.22 4.22 2.66
N ASN A 102 -12.84 3.08 2.36
CA ASN A 102 -13.95 3.03 1.43
C ASN A 102 -15.16 3.72 2.09
N SER A 103 -15.83 4.65 1.38
CA SER A 103 -16.98 5.36 1.92
C SER A 103 -18.13 4.43 2.36
N LEU A 104 -18.21 3.20 1.83
CA LEU A 104 -19.16 2.18 2.28
C LEU A 104 -18.91 1.68 3.72
N LYS A 105 -17.68 1.83 4.23
CA LYS A 105 -17.32 1.50 5.62
C LYS A 105 -17.67 2.63 6.59
N VAL A 106 -18.13 3.77 6.10
CA VAL A 106 -18.33 5.01 6.88
C VAL A 106 -19.81 5.21 7.17
N THR A 107 -20.20 5.13 8.44
CA THR A 107 -21.59 5.29 8.89
C THR A 107 -21.75 6.54 9.75
N PRO A 108 -22.54 7.55 9.32
CA PRO A 108 -22.87 8.69 10.16
C PRO A 108 -23.71 8.29 11.37
N ASN A 109 -23.40 8.82 12.55
CA ASN A 109 -24.20 8.65 13.76
C ASN A 109 -25.07 9.90 14.02
N ASP A 110 -26.12 9.73 14.82
CA ASP A 110 -27.09 10.78 15.20
C ASP A 110 -26.48 11.85 16.14
N ASP A 111 -25.43 11.51 16.88
CA ASP A 111 -24.72 12.39 17.81
C ASP A 111 -23.67 13.29 17.13
N GLY A 112 -23.62 13.28 15.79
CA GLY A 112 -22.66 14.04 15.01
C GLY A 112 -21.29 13.37 14.83
N THR A 113 -21.08 12.18 15.40
CA THR A 113 -19.89 11.35 15.13
C THR A 113 -20.06 10.49 13.88
N VAL A 114 -19.02 9.75 13.53
CA VAL A 114 -18.98 8.80 12.42
C VAL A 114 -18.30 7.51 12.88
N SER A 115 -18.96 6.38 12.63
CA SER A 115 -18.40 5.05 12.85
C SER A 115 -17.75 4.53 11.57
N VAL A 116 -16.61 3.86 11.70
CA VAL A 116 -15.95 3.16 10.59
C VAL A 116 -15.92 1.66 10.89
N SER A 117 -16.48 0.87 9.98
CA SER A 117 -16.58 -0.59 10.15
C SER A 117 -15.21 -1.25 10.04
N ASP A 118 -14.89 -2.09 11.01
CA ASP A 118 -13.67 -2.90 11.08
C ASP A 118 -13.93 -4.33 10.58
N GLU A 119 -13.02 -4.83 9.73
CA GLU A 119 -13.01 -6.23 9.26
C GLU A 119 -11.81 -7.01 9.82
N GLY A 120 -10.91 -6.35 10.53
CA GLY A 120 -9.69 -6.89 11.10
C GLY A 120 -8.58 -7.09 10.07
N ALA A 121 -7.32 -7.03 10.53
CA ALA A 121 -6.16 -7.27 9.67
C ALA A 121 -5.89 -8.76 9.41
N HIS A 122 -6.63 -9.69 10.02
CA HIS A 122 -6.46 -11.15 9.93
C HIS A 122 -5.01 -11.63 10.19
N LEU A 123 -4.25 -10.87 10.96
CA LEU A 123 -2.94 -11.27 11.47
C LEU A 123 -3.10 -12.43 12.44
N CYS A 124 -2.10 -13.33 12.49
CA CYS A 124 -2.15 -14.44 13.44
C CYS A 124 -2.20 -13.92 14.87
N GLY A 125 -3.19 -14.36 15.63
CA GLY A 125 -3.36 -14.06 17.05
C GLY A 125 -3.40 -15.34 17.90
N PRO A 126 -3.58 -15.24 19.22
CA PRO A 126 -3.61 -16.38 20.13
C PRO A 126 -4.60 -17.50 19.74
N ALA A 127 -5.72 -17.15 19.09
CA ALA A 127 -6.72 -18.10 18.63
C ALA A 127 -6.34 -18.86 17.34
N SER A 128 -5.27 -18.47 16.66
CA SER A 128 -4.88 -19.02 15.36
C SER A 128 -4.06 -20.31 15.43
N GLY A 129 -3.55 -20.67 16.61
CA GLY A 129 -2.59 -21.78 16.77
C GLY A 129 -1.16 -21.44 16.36
N PHE A 130 -0.89 -20.20 15.95
CA PHE A 130 0.44 -19.65 15.65
C PHE A 130 0.83 -18.59 16.68
N PRO A 131 2.13 -18.27 16.81
CA PRO A 131 2.57 -17.11 17.58
C PRO A 131 1.84 -15.84 17.13
N ALA A 132 1.45 -15.01 18.09
CA ALA A 132 0.74 -13.77 17.80
C ALA A 132 1.67 -12.78 17.07
N GLU A 133 1.22 -12.31 15.91
CA GLU A 133 1.83 -11.23 15.16
C GLU A 133 1.61 -9.90 15.87
N ARG A 134 2.48 -8.93 15.63
CA ARG A 134 2.32 -7.60 16.22
C ARG A 134 1.04 -6.95 15.68
N PHE A 135 0.32 -6.25 16.57
CA PHE A 135 -0.92 -5.52 16.21
C PHE A 135 -2.09 -6.40 15.75
N TRP A 136 -2.03 -7.71 16.02
CA TRP A 136 -3.07 -8.66 15.60
C TRP A 136 -4.48 -8.34 16.12
N ASP A 137 -4.55 -7.62 17.23
CA ASP A 137 -5.77 -7.26 17.97
C ASP A 137 -6.30 -5.86 17.62
N GLU A 138 -5.70 -5.18 16.65
CA GLU A 138 -6.09 -3.82 16.28
C GLU A 138 -7.04 -3.80 15.05
N PRO A 139 -7.98 -2.84 15.00
CA PRO A 139 -8.91 -2.71 13.88
C PRO A 139 -8.21 -2.25 12.60
N ALA A 140 -8.74 -2.66 11.46
CA ALA A 140 -8.15 -2.44 10.14
C ALA A 140 -9.20 -2.04 9.06
N PRO A 141 -9.82 -0.86 9.15
CA PRO A 141 -10.82 -0.43 8.17
C PRO A 141 -10.21 0.09 6.86
N GLY A 142 -8.94 0.48 6.88
CA GLY A 142 -8.27 1.15 5.76
C GLY A 142 -7.88 0.24 4.62
N PHE A 143 -7.62 0.84 3.46
CA PHE A 143 -7.06 0.12 2.30
C PHE A 143 -5.74 0.74 1.80
N CYS A 144 -5.45 2.00 2.15
CA CYS A 144 -4.23 2.72 1.77
C CYS A 144 -3.94 3.83 2.77
N SER A 145 -2.84 4.54 2.57
CA SER A 145 -2.45 5.77 3.27
C SER A 145 -2.51 6.98 2.34
N GLY A 146 -2.47 8.17 2.91
CA GLY A 146 -2.15 9.43 2.23
C GLY A 146 -1.65 10.47 3.23
N PHE A 147 -1.20 11.63 2.77
CA PHE A 147 -0.72 12.70 3.66
C PHE A 147 -1.00 14.09 3.11
N LYS A 148 -1.18 15.05 4.01
CA LYS A 148 -1.53 16.43 3.66
C LYS A 148 -0.34 17.17 3.04
N VAL A 149 -0.51 17.68 1.82
CA VAL A 149 0.49 18.47 1.09
C VAL A 149 0.01 19.89 0.77
N GLY A 150 -1.22 20.24 1.14
CA GLY A 150 -1.78 21.58 0.98
C GLY A 150 -3.13 21.73 1.68
N PRO A 151 -3.80 22.90 1.59
CA PRO A 151 -5.05 23.16 2.31
C PRO A 151 -6.16 22.14 2.05
N ARG A 152 -6.25 21.65 0.81
CA ARG A 152 -7.21 20.60 0.40
C ARG A 152 -6.55 19.46 -0.35
N LEU A 153 -5.23 19.33 -0.25
CA LEU A 153 -4.45 18.43 -1.09
C LEU A 153 -3.87 17.30 -0.27
N ILE A 154 -4.11 16.07 -0.73
CA ILE A 154 -3.54 14.84 -0.18
C ILE A 154 -2.68 14.19 -1.25
N ALA A 155 -1.45 13.82 -0.90
CA ALA A 155 -0.63 12.93 -1.71
C ALA A 155 -0.87 11.47 -1.27
N THR A 156 -0.90 10.55 -2.24
CA THR A 156 -1.07 9.10 -2.03
C THR A 156 -0.47 8.34 -3.23
N ALA A 157 -0.49 6.99 -3.20
CA ALA A 157 -0.10 6.18 -4.34
C ALA A 157 -1.19 6.24 -5.43
N GLY A 158 -0.78 6.17 -6.68
CA GLY A 158 -1.71 6.27 -7.81
C GLY A 158 -2.64 5.06 -7.92
N HIS A 159 -2.18 3.86 -7.55
CA HIS A 159 -3.03 2.66 -7.55
C HIS A 159 -4.09 2.69 -6.43
N CYS A 160 -3.89 3.49 -5.38
CA CYS A 160 -4.88 3.63 -4.30
C CYS A 160 -6.13 4.41 -4.77
N VAL A 161 -5.95 5.46 -5.58
CA VAL A 161 -7.05 6.35 -5.98
C VAL A 161 -7.03 6.62 -7.48
N HIS A 162 -8.04 6.06 -8.15
CA HIS A 162 -8.36 6.37 -9.53
C HIS A 162 -9.45 7.43 -9.61
N VAL A 163 -9.60 8.07 -10.78
CA VAL A 163 -10.68 9.03 -11.03
C VAL A 163 -12.05 8.43 -10.71
N ALA A 164 -12.26 7.16 -11.05
CA ALA A 164 -13.51 6.45 -10.80
C ALA A 164 -13.74 6.09 -9.31
N THR A 165 -12.66 5.85 -8.54
CA THR A 165 -12.78 5.45 -7.12
C THR A 165 -12.73 6.64 -6.16
N CYS A 166 -12.21 7.80 -6.58
CA CYS A 166 -12.16 9.01 -5.76
C CYS A 166 -13.50 9.38 -5.12
N PRO A 167 -14.66 9.39 -5.81
CA PRO A 167 -15.94 9.68 -5.16
C PRO A 167 -16.34 8.68 -4.05
N SER A 168 -15.71 7.51 -3.99
CA SER A 168 -15.89 6.48 -2.95
C SER A 168 -14.72 6.37 -1.97
N THR A 169 -13.77 7.30 -2.01
CA THR A 169 -12.61 7.35 -1.11
C THR A 169 -12.79 8.45 -0.06
N THR A 170 -12.78 8.05 1.21
CA THR A 170 -12.77 8.95 2.35
C THR A 170 -11.37 8.96 2.97
N VAL A 171 -10.84 10.15 3.24
CA VAL A 171 -9.57 10.40 3.92
C VAL A 171 -9.88 10.63 5.39
N LEU A 172 -9.31 9.81 6.29
CA LEU A 172 -9.51 9.89 7.73
C LEU A 172 -8.17 10.19 8.42
N PHE A 173 -8.11 11.32 9.13
CA PHE A 173 -6.99 11.66 10.01
C PHE A 173 -7.21 11.12 11.43
N GLY A 174 -6.11 10.93 12.17
CA GLY A 174 -6.18 10.65 13.61
C GLY A 174 -6.53 9.20 13.98
N PHE A 175 -6.61 8.27 13.02
CA PHE A 175 -6.81 6.86 13.34
C PHE A 175 -5.55 6.24 13.95
N ARG A 176 -5.52 6.08 15.27
CA ARG A 176 -4.31 5.69 16.03
C ARG A 176 -4.64 5.05 17.37
N LYS A 177 -3.67 4.32 17.92
CA LYS A 177 -3.71 3.79 19.28
C LYS A 177 -3.10 4.83 20.25
N GLU A 178 -3.94 5.41 21.10
CA GLU A 178 -3.57 6.52 22.00
C GLU A 178 -2.79 6.08 23.25
N THR A 179 -3.04 4.86 23.74
CA THR A 179 -2.32 4.27 24.88
C THR A 179 -2.20 2.76 24.71
N GLU A 180 -1.35 2.12 25.50
CA GLU A 180 -1.15 0.67 25.43
C GLU A 180 -2.42 -0.14 25.76
N SER A 181 -3.15 0.30 26.79
CA SER A 181 -4.27 -0.44 27.37
C SER A 181 -5.62 -0.10 26.76
N GLN A 182 -5.75 1.03 26.05
CA GLN A 182 -7.02 1.40 25.44
C GLN A 182 -7.20 0.73 24.07
N PRO A 183 -8.42 0.24 23.77
CA PRO A 183 -8.76 -0.16 22.42
C PRO A 183 -8.69 1.05 21.50
N VAL A 184 -8.44 0.80 20.21
CA VAL A 184 -8.45 1.85 19.20
C VAL A 184 -9.88 2.26 18.93
N SER A 185 -10.13 3.57 18.86
CA SER A 185 -11.45 4.08 18.49
C SER A 185 -11.78 3.74 17.04
N THR A 186 -13.01 3.29 16.79
CA THR A 186 -13.62 3.19 15.46
C THR A 186 -14.69 4.25 15.24
N THR A 187 -14.83 5.20 16.17
CA THR A 187 -15.73 6.35 16.10
C THR A 187 -14.92 7.64 16.11
N PHE A 188 -15.26 8.56 15.20
CA PHE A 188 -14.50 9.78 14.93
C PHE A 188 -15.42 11.00 14.79
N ALA A 189 -14.87 12.19 14.98
CA ALA A 189 -15.60 13.41 14.67
C ALA A 189 -15.66 13.61 13.15
N ARG A 190 -16.81 14.07 12.62
CA ARG A 190 -16.98 14.34 11.18
C ARG A 190 -15.89 15.23 10.59
N LYS A 191 -15.37 16.17 11.40
CA LYS A 191 -14.31 17.09 10.97
C LYS A 191 -13.03 16.38 10.53
N ASP A 192 -12.76 15.18 11.04
CA ASP A 192 -11.55 14.40 10.76
C ASP A 192 -11.67 13.55 9.47
N LEU A 193 -12.86 13.52 8.85
CA LEU A 193 -13.15 12.78 7.62
C LEU A 193 -13.40 13.71 6.44
N TYR A 194 -12.70 13.46 5.34
CA TYR A 194 -12.75 14.28 4.13
C TYR A 194 -13.07 13.42 2.92
N GLN A 195 -13.96 13.88 2.05
CA GLN A 195 -14.32 13.14 0.84
C GLN A 195 -13.39 13.53 -0.31
N CYS A 196 -12.82 12.56 -1.03
CA CYS A 196 -12.11 12.86 -2.26
C CYS A 196 -13.10 13.41 -3.31
N ARG A 197 -12.76 14.57 -3.89
CA ARG A 197 -13.56 15.26 -4.91
C ARG A 197 -12.97 15.17 -6.29
N GLU A 198 -11.65 15.22 -6.37
CA GLU A 198 -10.96 15.32 -7.65
C GLU A 198 -9.59 14.67 -7.53
N VAL A 199 -9.18 14.01 -8.60
CA VAL A 199 -7.79 13.60 -8.79
C VAL A 199 -7.09 14.71 -9.57
N VAL A 200 -6.25 15.51 -8.90
CA VAL A 200 -5.63 16.72 -9.47
C VAL A 200 -4.55 16.36 -10.48
N ALA A 201 -3.63 15.47 -10.10
CA ALA A 201 -2.48 15.11 -10.93
C ALA A 201 -1.81 13.84 -10.41
N GLY A 202 -1.00 13.21 -11.26
CA GLY A 202 -0.23 12.02 -10.94
C GLY A 202 -0.15 10.97 -12.04
N ALA A 203 0.46 9.85 -11.70
CA ALA A 203 0.96 8.86 -12.64
C ALA A 203 0.72 7.43 -12.13
N LEU A 204 0.62 6.51 -13.08
CA LEU A 204 0.49 5.06 -12.89
C LEU A 204 1.45 4.38 -13.86
N GLY A 205 2.74 4.64 -13.69
CA GLY A 205 3.77 3.88 -14.39
C GLY A 205 3.97 2.57 -13.66
N GLY A 206 4.02 1.45 -14.39
CA GLY A 206 4.20 0.10 -13.86
C GLY A 206 5.54 -0.09 -13.13
N GLU A 207 6.18 -1.26 -13.26
CA GLU A 207 7.35 -1.63 -12.45
C GLU A 207 8.47 -0.57 -12.45
N ASP A 208 8.80 0.01 -13.60
CA ASP A 208 9.86 1.02 -13.73
C ASP A 208 9.39 2.48 -13.53
N GLY A 209 8.09 2.69 -13.35
CA GLY A 209 7.47 4.01 -13.39
C GLY A 209 7.17 4.62 -12.02
N SER A 210 6.79 5.91 -12.04
CA SER A 210 6.25 6.58 -10.87
C SER A 210 4.78 6.21 -10.67
N ASP A 211 4.40 5.99 -9.43
CA ASP A 211 3.04 5.69 -9.03
C ASP A 211 2.63 6.68 -7.93
N TRP A 212 1.76 7.64 -8.24
CA TRP A 212 1.36 8.66 -7.28
C TRP A 212 0.08 9.36 -7.70
N ARG A 213 -0.63 9.90 -6.72
CA ARG A 213 -1.67 10.91 -6.92
C ARG A 213 -1.58 12.04 -5.92
N VAL A 214 -1.94 13.23 -6.42
CA VAL A 214 -2.43 14.33 -5.61
C VAL A 214 -3.93 14.40 -5.84
N ILE A 215 -4.70 14.29 -4.76
CA ILE A 215 -6.16 14.41 -4.77
C ILE A 215 -6.59 15.67 -4.03
N ARG A 216 -7.73 16.22 -4.43
CA ARG A 216 -8.40 17.32 -3.74
C ARG A 216 -9.55 16.78 -2.90
N VAL A 217 -9.64 17.21 -1.66
CA VAL A 217 -10.76 16.90 -0.76
C VAL A 217 -11.82 18.00 -0.74
N ASP A 218 -12.97 17.69 -0.13
CA ASP A 218 -14.20 18.48 -0.20
C ASP A 218 -14.20 19.81 0.57
N ARG A 219 -13.25 20.01 1.48
CA ARG A 219 -13.10 21.22 2.28
C ARG A 219 -11.66 21.41 2.76
N ASP A 220 -11.37 22.57 3.35
CA ASP A 220 -10.06 22.84 3.94
C ASP A 220 -9.77 21.90 5.12
N ILE A 221 -8.54 21.40 5.15
CA ILE A 221 -8.01 20.54 6.20
C ILE A 221 -7.35 21.46 7.23
N GLU A 222 -8.09 21.73 8.30
CA GLU A 222 -7.70 22.56 9.43
C GLU A 222 -7.00 21.71 10.51
N ASP A 223 -6.16 22.33 11.33
CA ASP A 223 -5.46 21.71 12.48
C ASP A 223 -4.57 20.48 12.19
N VAL A 224 -4.37 20.13 10.93
CA VAL A 224 -3.47 19.06 10.48
C VAL A 224 -2.17 19.67 9.92
N PRO A 225 -0.97 19.20 10.33
CA PRO A 225 0.28 19.68 9.77
C PRO A 225 0.40 19.39 8.26
N THR A 226 1.00 20.30 7.51
CA THR A 226 1.29 20.12 6.08
C THR A 226 2.70 19.56 5.91
N VAL A 227 2.84 18.53 5.09
CA VAL A 227 4.13 17.93 4.71
C VAL A 227 4.71 18.64 3.49
N ALA A 228 5.95 19.10 3.61
CA ALA A 228 6.70 19.62 2.48
C ALA A 228 7.31 18.47 1.65
N LEU A 229 7.33 18.64 0.33
CA LEU A 229 8.05 17.73 -0.55
C LEU A 229 9.51 18.17 -0.69
N SER A 230 10.44 17.25 -0.45
CA SER A 230 11.85 17.56 -0.60
C SER A 230 12.20 17.94 -2.05
N SER A 231 13.07 18.93 -2.17
CA SER A 231 13.73 19.30 -3.42
C SER A 231 15.08 18.63 -3.61
N ASP A 232 15.64 18.01 -2.57
CA ASP A 232 17.00 17.50 -2.63
C ASP A 232 17.00 16.06 -3.15
N PRO A 233 17.98 15.70 -3.99
CA PRO A 233 18.12 14.34 -4.49
C PRO A 233 18.22 13.32 -3.35
N VAL A 234 17.54 12.19 -3.52
CA VAL A 234 17.65 11.04 -2.62
C VAL A 234 19.00 10.36 -2.82
N GLN A 235 19.65 9.97 -1.72
CA GLN A 235 20.98 9.35 -1.74
C GLN A 235 20.95 7.92 -1.19
N PHE A 236 21.81 7.05 -1.72
CA PHE A 236 22.04 5.72 -1.15
C PHE A 236 22.45 5.85 0.33
N GLY A 237 21.93 4.97 1.18
CA GLY A 237 22.19 4.92 2.62
C GLY A 237 21.46 6.01 3.42
N GLN A 238 20.71 6.90 2.79
CA GLN A 238 19.98 7.94 3.49
C GLN A 238 18.98 7.34 4.48
N PRO A 239 18.93 7.79 5.75
CA PRO A 239 18.01 7.27 6.74
C PRO A 239 16.59 7.76 6.51
N LEU A 240 15.63 6.84 6.64
CA LEU A 240 14.23 7.06 6.32
C LEU A 240 13.32 6.66 7.48
N THR A 241 12.22 7.41 7.62
CA THR A 241 11.11 7.07 8.51
C THR A 241 9.83 6.96 7.69
N VAL A 242 9.18 5.81 7.70
CA VAL A 242 7.85 5.64 7.09
C VAL A 242 6.76 5.83 8.15
N VAL A 243 5.74 6.58 7.77
CA VAL A 243 4.54 6.78 8.59
C VAL A 243 3.32 6.46 7.75
N GLY A 244 2.51 5.53 8.24
CA GLY A 244 1.52 4.87 7.39
C GLY A 244 0.52 3.98 8.11
N TYR A 245 -0.37 3.40 7.32
CA TYR A 245 -1.48 2.56 7.76
C TYR A 245 -1.35 1.13 7.18
N PRO A 246 -0.35 0.33 7.60
CA PRO A 246 -0.19 -1.07 7.17
C PRO A 246 -1.49 -1.83 7.33
N MET A 247 -1.93 -2.53 6.30
CA MET A 247 -3.16 -3.33 6.27
C MET A 247 -4.43 -2.54 6.64
N GLY A 248 -4.37 -1.21 6.63
CA GLY A 248 -5.44 -0.37 7.16
C GLY A 248 -5.50 -0.31 8.69
N LEU A 249 -4.49 -0.85 9.41
CA LEU A 249 -4.30 -0.74 10.85
C LEU A 249 -4.11 0.72 11.28
N PRO A 250 -4.26 1.04 12.58
CA PRO A 250 -3.99 2.39 13.09
C PRO A 250 -2.55 2.78 12.78
N VAL A 251 -2.27 4.09 12.69
CA VAL A 251 -0.98 4.58 12.19
C VAL A 251 0.22 3.89 12.86
N LYS A 252 1.18 3.47 12.04
CA LYS A 252 2.46 2.88 12.45
C LYS A 252 3.61 3.76 11.97
N ILE A 253 4.64 3.79 12.80
CA ILE A 253 5.86 4.56 12.56
C ILE A 253 7.04 3.58 12.62
N ALA A 254 7.83 3.53 11.55
CA ALA A 254 9.06 2.73 11.44
C ALA A 254 10.20 3.64 10.97
N ALA A 255 11.31 3.66 11.69
CA ALA A 255 12.35 4.70 11.59
C ALA A 255 13.77 4.15 11.39
N ASN A 256 13.91 2.83 11.18
CA ASN A 256 15.18 2.14 11.01
C ASN A 256 15.51 1.77 9.56
N ALA A 257 14.88 2.45 8.59
CA ALA A 257 15.08 2.17 7.18
C ALA A 257 16.17 3.06 6.56
N THR A 258 16.74 2.59 5.46
CA THR A 258 17.73 3.29 4.64
C THR A 258 17.43 3.09 3.16
N VAL A 259 17.83 4.06 2.35
CA VAL A 259 17.81 3.91 0.89
C VAL A 259 18.84 2.86 0.48
N ARG A 260 18.40 1.87 -0.29
CA ARG A 260 19.24 0.81 -0.85
C ARG A 260 19.55 1.00 -2.32
N ASP A 261 18.70 1.73 -3.04
CA ASP A 261 18.93 1.98 -4.46
C ASP A 261 18.17 3.21 -4.94
N VAL A 262 18.67 3.91 -5.95
CA VAL A 262 18.05 5.10 -6.51
C VAL A 262 17.80 4.91 -8.00
N ARG A 263 16.56 5.10 -8.42
CA ARG A 263 16.10 5.04 -9.80
C ARG A 263 15.60 6.41 -10.26
N GLN A 264 15.25 6.49 -11.55
CA GLN A 264 14.81 7.75 -12.14
C GLN A 264 13.52 8.27 -11.51
N ALA A 265 12.53 7.40 -11.28
CA ALA A 265 11.20 7.78 -10.78
C ALA A 265 10.99 7.48 -9.29
N PHE A 266 11.71 6.48 -8.75
CA PHE A 266 11.56 5.99 -7.38
C PHE A 266 12.92 5.63 -6.79
N PHE A 267 12.95 5.28 -5.51
CA PHE A 267 14.09 4.65 -4.85
C PHE A 267 13.62 3.42 -4.08
N VAL A 268 14.54 2.50 -3.82
CA VAL A 268 14.30 1.26 -3.07
C VAL A 268 14.82 1.43 -1.65
N ALA A 269 14.07 0.98 -0.66
CA ALA A 269 14.45 1.04 0.76
C ALA A 269 14.05 -0.24 1.52
N ASN A 270 14.58 -0.46 2.72
CA ASN A 270 14.20 -1.56 3.62
C ASN A 270 13.14 -1.10 4.65
N LEU A 271 11.95 -0.68 4.18
CA LEU A 271 10.91 -0.12 5.05
C LEU A 271 10.02 -1.23 5.63
N ASP A 272 9.85 -1.27 6.95
CA ASP A 272 8.93 -2.22 7.61
C ASP A 272 7.47 -1.87 7.34
N THR A 273 6.91 -2.49 6.29
CA THR A 273 5.62 -2.12 5.74
C THR A 273 4.85 -3.34 5.26
N TYR A 274 3.58 -3.14 4.88
CA TYR A 274 2.66 -4.12 4.30
C TYR A 274 1.83 -3.47 3.19
N GLY A 275 1.08 -4.25 2.42
CA GLY A 275 -0.15 -3.83 1.73
C GLY A 275 -0.96 -2.87 2.61
N GLY A 276 -1.59 -1.87 2.02
CA GLY A 276 -2.21 -0.75 2.76
C GLY A 276 -1.26 0.38 3.23
N ASN A 277 0.07 0.16 3.33
CA ASN A 277 1.00 1.30 3.41
C ASN A 277 1.14 2.07 2.08
N SER A 278 0.52 1.60 1.01
CA SER A 278 0.57 2.31 -0.24
C SER A 278 0.01 3.73 -0.06
N GLY A 279 0.79 4.73 -0.47
CA GLY A 279 0.50 6.15 -0.23
C GLY A 279 1.08 6.72 1.06
N SER A 280 1.77 5.92 1.87
CA SER A 280 2.43 6.38 3.09
C SER A 280 3.51 7.40 2.76
N VAL A 281 3.68 8.37 3.66
CA VAL A 281 4.78 9.32 3.58
C VAL A 281 6.07 8.66 4.05
N VAL A 282 7.14 8.85 3.29
CA VAL A 282 8.49 8.47 3.68
C VAL A 282 9.28 9.74 3.94
N TYR A 283 9.57 10.00 5.20
CA TYR A 283 10.30 11.17 5.67
C TYR A 283 11.81 10.94 5.63
N ASP A 284 12.54 12.05 5.50
CA ASP A 284 13.93 12.12 5.90
C ASP A 284 14.02 12.06 7.44
N THR A 285 14.71 11.05 7.97
CA THR A 285 14.77 10.82 9.43
C THR A 285 15.45 11.94 10.17
N ASP A 286 16.51 12.53 9.62
CA ASP A 286 17.27 13.56 10.33
C ASP A 286 16.50 14.89 10.36
N LYS A 287 15.83 15.24 9.26
CA LYS A 287 14.89 16.37 9.23
C LYS A 287 13.70 16.17 10.16
N LEU A 288 13.13 14.97 10.18
CA LEU A 288 12.02 14.65 11.09
C LEU A 288 12.45 14.78 12.56
N ARG A 289 13.66 14.32 12.92
CA ARG A 289 14.24 14.50 14.26
C ARG A 289 14.46 15.96 14.63
N ALA A 290 14.76 16.81 13.65
CA ALA A 290 14.84 18.26 13.82
C ALA A 290 13.46 18.96 13.86
N GLY A 291 12.37 18.22 13.67
CA GLY A 291 10.99 18.73 13.69
C GLY A 291 10.47 19.23 12.35
N GLU A 292 11.19 18.99 11.26
CA GLU A 292 10.76 19.31 9.90
C GLU A 292 9.95 18.16 9.28
N LEU A 293 8.76 18.44 8.76
CA LEU A 293 7.94 17.46 8.03
C LEU A 293 8.28 17.49 6.54
N VAL A 294 9.39 16.84 6.16
CA VAL A 294 9.89 16.80 4.78
C VAL A 294 9.87 15.38 4.24
N ALA A 295 9.02 15.14 3.24
CA ALA A 295 8.91 13.87 2.55
C ALA A 295 10.02 13.69 1.51
N ARG A 296 10.65 12.52 1.50
CA ARG A 296 11.49 12.01 0.41
C ARG A 296 10.67 11.33 -0.68
N GLY A 297 9.46 10.86 -0.36
CA GLY A 297 8.55 10.34 -1.36
C GLY A 297 7.30 9.68 -0.80
N VAL A 298 6.63 8.94 -1.69
CA VAL A 298 5.40 8.20 -1.44
C VAL A 298 5.65 6.72 -1.65
N LEU A 299 5.43 5.89 -0.62
CA LEU A 299 5.61 4.45 -0.70
C LEU A 299 4.53 3.80 -1.58
N VAL A 300 4.92 2.96 -2.54
CA VAL A 300 4.02 2.53 -3.62
C VAL A 300 4.01 1.03 -3.91
N ARG A 301 5.03 0.27 -3.53
CA ARG A 301 5.13 -1.19 -3.78
C ARG A 301 6.33 -1.78 -3.02
N GLY A 302 6.45 -3.10 -2.96
CA GLY A 302 7.51 -3.78 -2.19
C GLY A 302 7.58 -5.30 -2.34
N GLU A 303 8.09 -6.00 -1.33
CA GLU A 303 8.32 -7.47 -1.21
C GLU A 303 7.18 -8.28 -0.55
N GLU A 304 6.93 -9.56 -0.86
CA GLU A 304 5.72 -10.27 -0.39
C GLU A 304 5.43 -10.14 1.12
N ASP A 305 4.21 -9.69 1.47
CA ASP A 305 3.87 -9.31 2.86
C ASP A 305 3.89 -10.48 3.84
N PHE A 306 3.35 -11.62 3.41
CA PHE A 306 2.96 -12.70 4.30
C PHE A 306 3.26 -14.07 3.68
N LEU A 307 3.43 -15.07 4.54
CA LEU A 307 3.53 -16.46 4.11
C LEU A 307 2.18 -16.96 3.57
N MET A 308 2.13 -17.29 2.28
CA MET A 308 0.89 -17.67 1.57
C MET A 308 0.25 -19.00 2.02
N SER A 309 0.96 -19.82 2.80
CA SER A 309 0.54 -21.16 3.24
C SER A 309 -0.10 -21.20 4.63
N SER A 310 -0.43 -20.06 5.24
CA SER A 310 -0.97 -19.97 6.59
C SER A 310 -2.47 -19.62 6.63
N PRO A 311 -3.26 -20.15 7.60
CA PRO A 311 -4.68 -19.81 7.75
C PRO A 311 -4.91 -18.38 8.30
N CYS A 312 -3.86 -17.70 8.71
CA CYS A 312 -3.81 -16.30 9.14
C CYS A 312 -2.55 -15.63 8.58
N ARG A 313 -2.49 -14.31 8.57
CA ARG A 313 -1.34 -13.58 8.02
C ARG A 313 -0.15 -13.65 8.99
N ILE A 314 0.90 -14.36 8.59
CA ILE A 314 2.22 -14.41 9.25
C ILE A 314 3.18 -13.56 8.44
N SER A 315 3.87 -12.64 9.10
CA SER A 315 4.79 -11.70 8.45
C SER A 315 5.90 -12.43 7.69
N ASN A 316 6.10 -12.06 6.43
CA ASN A 316 7.33 -12.39 5.74
C ASN A 316 8.49 -11.55 6.31
N LYS A 317 9.66 -12.16 6.47
CA LYS A 317 10.83 -11.53 7.08
C LYS A 317 12.03 -11.60 6.15
N CYS A 318 12.58 -10.43 5.89
CA CYS A 318 13.74 -10.22 5.05
C CYS A 318 14.94 -9.79 5.88
N PRO A 319 16.17 -10.20 5.52
CA PRO A 319 17.36 -9.51 5.99
C PRO A 319 17.34 -8.04 5.55
N ASP A 320 17.98 -7.13 6.29
CA ASP A 320 18.03 -5.69 5.95
C ASP A 320 18.46 -5.42 4.50
N GLN A 321 19.44 -6.19 4.03
CA GLN A 321 19.99 -6.11 2.67
C GLN A 321 19.49 -7.23 1.74
N GLY A 322 18.53 -8.03 2.19
CA GLY A 322 17.91 -9.12 1.40
C GLY A 322 16.58 -8.70 0.76
N CYS A 323 15.95 -9.60 0.02
CA CYS A 323 14.68 -9.33 -0.68
C CYS A 323 14.74 -8.15 -1.67
N ARG A 324 13.64 -7.86 -2.36
CA ARG A 324 13.61 -6.80 -3.37
C ARG A 324 13.64 -5.38 -2.78
N GLY A 325 13.12 -5.19 -1.56
CA GLY A 325 12.95 -3.87 -0.96
C GLY A 325 11.59 -3.22 -1.27
N GLU A 326 11.43 -2.00 -0.80
CA GLU A 326 10.21 -1.19 -0.88
C GLU A 326 10.46 0.02 -1.78
N ASP A 327 9.63 0.19 -2.81
CA ASP A 327 9.78 1.30 -3.75
C ASP A 327 8.98 2.51 -3.32
N VAL A 328 9.64 3.65 -3.39
CA VAL A 328 9.08 4.94 -3.00
C VAL A 328 9.19 5.89 -4.18
N THR A 329 8.06 6.31 -4.73
CA THR A 329 8.03 7.36 -5.76
C THR A 329 8.64 8.63 -5.17
N LYS A 330 9.67 9.17 -5.81
CA LYS A 330 10.39 10.35 -5.31
C LYS A 330 9.48 11.56 -5.18
N ALA A 331 9.66 12.34 -4.12
CA ALA A 331 8.91 13.58 -3.88
C ALA A 331 8.97 14.53 -5.08
N GLU A 332 10.11 14.57 -5.78
CA GLU A 332 10.33 15.32 -7.03
C GLU A 332 9.22 15.10 -8.07
N MET A 333 8.70 13.87 -8.19
CA MET A 333 7.70 13.52 -9.20
C MET A 333 6.37 14.23 -8.96
N LEU A 334 6.06 14.55 -7.70
CA LEU A 334 4.78 15.14 -7.28
C LEU A 334 4.82 16.68 -7.28
N ARG A 335 6.01 17.30 -7.26
CA ARG A 335 6.17 18.74 -6.96
C ARG A 335 5.36 19.66 -7.87
N ALA A 336 5.34 19.39 -9.18
CA ALA A 336 4.61 20.22 -10.13
C ALA A 336 3.08 20.21 -9.93
N ALA A 337 2.55 19.26 -9.15
CA ALA A 337 1.12 19.16 -8.84
C ALA A 337 0.70 19.95 -7.59
N ILE A 338 1.65 20.46 -6.81
CA ILE A 338 1.39 21.15 -5.55
C ILE A 338 1.76 22.63 -5.73
N PRO A 339 0.81 23.56 -5.59
CA PRO A 339 1.03 24.99 -5.78
C PRO A 339 2.07 25.62 -4.86
#